data_AF-A0A5J4TVW7-F1
#
_entry.id   AF-A0A5J4TVW7-F1
#
_cell.length_a   1.000
_cell.length_b   1.000
_cell.length_c   1.000
_cell.angle_alpha   90.00
_cell.angle_beta   90.00
_cell.angle_gamma   90.00
#
_symmetry.space_group_name_H-M   'P 1'
#
loop_
_entity.id
_entity.type
_entity.pdbx_description
1 polymer ?
#
loop_
_entity_poly.entity_id
_entity_poly.type
_entity_poly.pdbx_seq_one_letter_code
_entity_poly.pdbx_strand_id
1 'polypeptide(L)'
;MADENFVVTDIKLADLGQRLISIAEHEMCGLMQTREKYRAEQPLKGLRLSGSLHMTVQTAVLIDTLRELGAQVRWCSCNIFSTTDSAAAYVARKGVNVFAKKGESLEEYWTYTANTIMFPGGLGPQQIVDDGGDITLFVHVAHRAEDDESILDKASNDEEKYLHQAIRLVWKKNGKGWFHKILKDIKGVSEETTTGVNRLYSMRSSGKLLIPAVNVNDSVTKSKFDNIYGCRHSCVDGILRATDVMLAGKLACE
;
A
#
# COMPACT_ATOMS: atom_id res chain seq x y z
N MET A 1 12.26 -21.11 1.12
CA MET A 1 11.26 -20.67 0.15
C MET A 1 11.98 -19.78 -0.83
N ALA A 2 11.85 -20.06 -2.13
CA ALA A 2 12.50 -19.31 -3.20
C ALA A 2 12.10 -17.83 -3.17
N ASP A 3 12.86 -16.98 -3.87
CA ASP A 3 12.46 -15.62 -4.28
C ASP A 3 11.10 -15.67 -4.99
N GLU A 4 10.00 -15.73 -4.24
CA GLU A 4 8.67 -15.57 -4.80
C GLU A 4 8.56 -14.10 -5.20
N ASN A 5 8.64 -13.87 -6.51
CA ASN A 5 8.58 -12.54 -7.08
C ASN A 5 7.23 -11.87 -6.77
N PHE A 6 6.15 -12.62 -6.53
CA PHE A 6 4.84 -12.10 -6.18
C PHE A 6 4.00 -13.17 -5.47
N VAL A 7 2.95 -12.76 -4.77
CA VAL A 7 1.91 -13.64 -4.21
C VAL A 7 0.54 -13.07 -4.62
N VAL A 8 -0.20 -13.83 -5.43
CA VAL A 8 -1.55 -13.50 -5.93
C VAL A 8 -2.42 -14.76 -5.95
N THR A 9 -3.74 -14.62 -5.97
CA THR A 9 -4.68 -15.77 -5.98
C THR A 9 -4.50 -16.68 -7.19
N ASP A 10 -4.54 -16.13 -8.40
CA ASP A 10 -4.35 -16.88 -9.65
C ASP A 10 -3.80 -15.96 -10.75
N ILE A 11 -2.59 -16.26 -11.23
CA ILE A 11 -1.92 -15.50 -12.29
C ILE A 11 -2.68 -15.52 -13.62
N LYS A 12 -3.53 -16.51 -13.87
CA LYS A 12 -4.33 -16.64 -15.11
C LYS A 12 -5.40 -15.55 -15.21
N LEU A 13 -5.76 -14.88 -14.11
CA LEU A 13 -6.72 -13.77 -14.10
C LEU A 13 -6.16 -12.49 -14.76
N ALA A 14 -4.89 -12.46 -15.11
CA ALA A 14 -4.22 -11.29 -15.66
C ALA A 14 -4.83 -10.78 -16.98
N ASP A 15 -5.42 -11.65 -17.81
CA ASP A 15 -6.12 -11.22 -19.04
C ASP A 15 -7.40 -10.44 -18.74
N LEU A 16 -8.16 -10.88 -17.73
CA LEU A 16 -9.30 -10.12 -17.25
C LEU A 16 -8.83 -8.78 -16.64
N GLY A 17 -7.77 -8.81 -15.83
CA GLY A 17 -7.17 -7.61 -15.25
C GLY A 17 -6.78 -6.60 -16.32
N GLN A 18 -6.09 -7.05 -17.38
CA GLN A 18 -5.70 -6.19 -18.50
C GLN A 18 -6.89 -5.48 -19.15
N ARG A 19 -8.00 -6.20 -19.38
CA ARG A 19 -9.20 -5.61 -19.98
C ARG A 19 -9.82 -4.57 -19.05
N LEU A 20 -9.96 -4.87 -17.76
CA LEU A 20 -10.51 -3.93 -16.77
C LEU A 20 -9.64 -2.67 -16.64
N ILE A 21 -8.31 -2.84 -16.61
CA ILE A 21 -7.35 -1.75 -16.50
C ILE A 21 -7.37 -0.88 -17.76
N SER A 22 -7.48 -1.47 -18.96
CA SER A 22 -7.62 -0.68 -20.20
C SER A 22 -8.87 0.19 -20.19
N ILE A 23 -9.97 -0.26 -19.57
CA ILE A 23 -11.17 0.56 -19.39
C ILE A 23 -10.89 1.67 -18.37
N ALA A 24 -10.29 1.33 -17.23
CA ALA A 24 -9.98 2.30 -16.19
C ALA A 24 -9.03 3.42 -16.65
N GLU A 25 -8.08 3.12 -17.56
CA GLU A 25 -7.21 4.14 -18.15
C GLU A 25 -7.98 5.25 -18.86
N HIS A 26 -9.14 4.95 -19.48
CA HIS A 26 -10.00 5.97 -20.10
C HIS A 26 -10.69 6.88 -19.07
N GLU A 27 -10.93 6.38 -17.86
CA GLU A 27 -11.58 7.10 -16.77
C GLU A 27 -10.58 7.82 -15.83
N MET A 28 -9.28 7.49 -15.92
CA MET A 28 -8.22 8.04 -15.07
C MET A 28 -7.35 9.08 -15.79
N CYS A 29 -8.00 10.08 -16.38
CA CYS A 29 -7.35 11.08 -17.23
C CYS A 29 -6.18 11.82 -16.55
N GLY A 30 -6.25 12.07 -15.24
CA GLY A 30 -5.17 12.69 -14.48
C GLY A 30 -3.88 11.89 -14.49
N LEU A 31 -3.95 10.55 -14.33
CA LEU A 31 -2.78 9.69 -14.44
C LEU A 31 -2.28 9.61 -15.88
N MET A 32 -3.18 9.52 -16.87
CA MET A 32 -2.80 9.47 -18.29
C MET A 32 -2.06 10.73 -18.73
N GLN A 33 -2.56 11.90 -18.34
CA GLN A 33 -1.87 13.17 -18.62
C GLN A 33 -0.54 13.28 -17.86
N THR A 34 -0.45 12.74 -16.64
CA THR A 34 0.80 12.71 -15.88
C THR A 34 1.85 11.85 -16.58
N ARG A 35 1.46 10.67 -17.08
CA ARG A 35 2.34 9.82 -17.91
C ARG A 35 2.81 10.60 -19.13
N GLU A 36 1.89 11.14 -19.93
CA GLU A 36 2.21 11.90 -21.14
C GLU A 36 3.20 13.04 -20.87
N LYS A 37 2.97 13.81 -19.81
CA LYS A 37 3.79 14.97 -19.46
C LYS A 37 5.21 14.60 -19.01
N TYR A 38 5.35 13.55 -18.20
CA TYR A 38 6.61 13.25 -17.51
C TYR A 38 7.36 12.01 -18.06
N ARG A 39 6.80 11.32 -19.05
CA ARG A 39 7.40 10.13 -19.67
C ARG A 39 8.82 10.40 -20.17
N ALA A 40 9.08 11.54 -20.80
CA ALA A 40 10.42 11.86 -21.31
C ALA A 40 11.43 12.16 -20.19
N GLU A 41 10.98 12.79 -19.10
CA GLU A 41 11.83 13.20 -17.98
C GLU A 41 12.26 12.02 -17.09
N GLN A 42 11.41 10.98 -16.98
CA GLN A 42 11.64 9.83 -16.09
C GLN A 42 11.98 10.27 -14.65
N PRO A 43 11.14 11.11 -14.00
CA PRO A 43 11.49 11.75 -12.72
C PRO A 43 11.68 10.75 -11.58
N LEU A 44 11.14 9.53 -11.70
CA LEU A 44 11.27 8.47 -10.69
C LEU A 44 12.33 7.43 -11.05
N LYS A 45 13.18 7.69 -12.07
CA LYS A 45 14.17 6.74 -12.56
C LYS A 45 15.03 6.15 -11.45
N GLY A 46 14.93 4.84 -11.26
CA GLY A 46 15.72 4.08 -10.28
C GLY A 46 15.26 4.24 -8.83
N LEU A 47 14.21 5.02 -8.57
CA LEU A 47 13.64 5.18 -7.23
C LEU A 47 13.00 3.87 -6.79
N ARG A 48 13.40 3.35 -5.63
CA ARG A 48 12.78 2.19 -5.00
C ARG A 48 11.53 2.62 -4.23
N LEU A 49 10.35 2.21 -4.71
CA LEU A 49 9.07 2.61 -4.17
C LEU A 49 8.32 1.40 -3.61
N SER A 50 7.95 1.47 -2.34
CA SER A 50 7.04 0.50 -1.69
C SER A 50 5.66 1.13 -1.54
N GLY A 51 4.63 0.45 -2.03
CA GLY A 51 3.23 0.85 -1.88
C GLY A 51 2.46 -0.08 -0.94
N SER A 52 1.70 0.50 -0.02
CA SER A 52 0.66 -0.19 0.75
C SER A 52 -0.65 0.55 0.53
N LEU A 53 -1.45 0.04 -0.40
CA LEU A 53 -2.72 0.62 -0.83
C LEU A 53 -3.58 -0.48 -1.41
N HIS A 54 -4.90 -0.42 -1.22
CA HIS A 54 -5.88 -1.36 -1.79
C HIS A 54 -5.47 -1.83 -3.20
N MET A 55 -5.24 -3.13 -3.39
CA MET A 55 -4.75 -3.65 -4.67
C MET A 55 -5.92 -3.83 -5.67
N THR A 56 -6.37 -2.73 -6.25
CA THR A 56 -7.53 -2.65 -7.17
C THR A 56 -7.11 -2.41 -8.62
N VAL A 57 -8.09 -2.37 -9.52
CA VAL A 57 -7.90 -1.97 -10.93
C VAL A 57 -7.33 -0.55 -11.02
N GLN A 58 -7.83 0.38 -10.21
CA GLN A 58 -7.39 1.78 -10.18
C GLN A 58 -5.94 1.89 -9.69
N THR A 59 -5.60 1.12 -8.66
CA THR A 59 -4.23 1.05 -8.13
C THR A 59 -3.28 0.45 -9.15
N ALA A 60 -3.71 -0.51 -9.96
CA ALA A 60 -2.88 -1.02 -11.05
C ALA A 60 -2.53 0.06 -12.09
N VAL A 61 -3.45 0.99 -12.40
CA VAL A 61 -3.17 2.16 -13.25
C VAL A 61 -2.17 3.11 -12.59
N LEU A 62 -2.25 3.30 -11.26
CA LEU A 62 -1.26 4.05 -10.49
C LEU A 62 0.13 3.38 -10.55
N ILE A 63 0.21 2.07 -10.31
CA ILE A 63 1.46 1.30 -10.37
C ILE A 63 2.10 1.41 -11.76
N ASP A 64 1.32 1.21 -12.83
CA ASP A 64 1.81 1.35 -14.20
C ASP A 64 2.31 2.77 -14.46
N THR A 65 1.64 3.80 -13.91
CA THR A 65 2.10 5.20 -13.99
C THR A 65 3.45 5.38 -13.31
N LEU A 66 3.60 4.92 -12.07
CA LEU A 66 4.85 5.05 -11.31
C LEU A 66 6.02 4.37 -12.04
N ARG A 67 5.79 3.18 -12.60
CA ARG A 67 6.79 2.45 -13.38
C ARG A 67 7.13 3.13 -14.69
N GLU A 68 6.13 3.63 -15.41
CA GLU A 68 6.34 4.36 -16.66
C GLU A 68 7.14 5.64 -16.45
N LEU A 69 7.07 6.24 -15.25
CA LEU A 69 7.88 7.38 -14.85
C LEU A 69 9.26 6.99 -14.27
N GLY A 70 9.59 5.70 -14.26
CA GLY A 70 10.94 5.18 -13.99
C GLY A 70 11.14 4.48 -12.64
N ALA A 71 10.10 4.37 -11.80
CA ALA A 71 10.22 3.77 -10.47
C ALA A 71 10.38 2.24 -10.51
N GLN A 72 11.12 1.70 -9.52
CA GLN A 72 11.11 0.29 -9.18
C GLN A 72 10.07 0.07 -8.09
N VAL A 73 8.97 -0.59 -8.43
CA VAL A 73 7.78 -0.68 -7.56
C VAL A 73 7.65 -2.08 -6.95
N ARG A 74 7.35 -2.11 -5.64
CA ARG A 74 6.86 -3.28 -4.90
C ARG A 74 5.57 -2.90 -4.20
N TRP A 75 4.61 -3.82 -4.08
CA TRP A 75 3.26 -3.48 -3.61
C TRP A 75 2.63 -4.54 -2.72
N CYS A 76 1.91 -4.10 -1.69
CA CYS A 76 0.93 -4.90 -0.95
C CYS A 76 -0.40 -4.13 -0.81
N SER A 77 -1.46 -4.86 -0.45
CA SER A 77 -2.73 -4.25 -0.07
C SER A 77 -2.61 -3.63 1.33
N CYS A 78 -3.43 -2.60 1.63
CA CYS A 78 -3.62 -2.07 2.99
C CYS A 78 -4.86 -2.66 3.71
N ASN A 79 -5.55 -3.61 3.07
CA ASN A 79 -6.70 -4.29 3.68
C ASN A 79 -6.93 -5.68 3.10
N ILE A 80 -7.21 -6.62 4.01
CA ILE A 80 -7.33 -8.05 3.74
C ILE A 80 -8.44 -8.46 2.76
N PHE A 81 -9.46 -7.62 2.54
CA PHE A 81 -10.60 -7.93 1.65
C PHE A 81 -10.68 -7.05 0.40
N SER A 82 -9.80 -6.06 0.28
CA SER A 82 -9.90 -5.02 -0.74
C SER A 82 -9.28 -5.39 -2.10
N THR A 83 -8.42 -6.42 -2.12
CA THR A 83 -7.73 -6.83 -3.34
C THR A 83 -8.72 -7.27 -4.42
N THR A 84 -8.51 -6.77 -5.64
CA THR A 84 -9.11 -7.31 -6.86
C THR A 84 -8.11 -8.25 -7.50
N ASP A 85 -8.33 -9.57 -7.36
CA ASP A 85 -7.33 -10.58 -7.73
C ASP A 85 -6.92 -10.53 -9.21
N SER A 86 -7.81 -10.14 -10.12
CA SER A 86 -7.48 -9.94 -11.53
C SER A 86 -6.51 -8.77 -11.76
N ALA A 87 -6.63 -7.69 -10.99
CA ALA A 87 -5.70 -6.57 -11.02
C ALA A 87 -4.34 -6.97 -10.44
N ALA A 88 -4.33 -7.68 -9.30
CA ALA A 88 -3.09 -8.20 -8.71
C ALA A 88 -2.36 -9.14 -9.68
N ALA A 89 -3.08 -10.05 -10.33
CA ALA A 89 -2.53 -10.96 -11.35
C ALA A 89 -1.95 -10.20 -12.56
N TYR A 90 -2.63 -9.15 -13.04
CA TYR A 90 -2.10 -8.30 -14.10
C TYR A 90 -0.78 -7.64 -13.71
N VAL A 91 -0.73 -7.04 -12.52
CA VAL A 91 0.46 -6.35 -11.99
C VAL A 91 1.62 -7.33 -11.83
N ALA A 92 1.36 -8.53 -11.29
CA ALA A 92 2.33 -9.62 -11.19
C ALA A 92 2.87 -10.04 -12.57
N ARG A 93 1.98 -10.24 -13.55
CA ARG A 93 2.37 -10.64 -14.92
C ARG A 93 3.26 -9.60 -15.61
N LYS A 94 3.10 -8.32 -15.27
CA LYS A 94 3.95 -7.21 -15.74
C LYS A 94 5.33 -7.16 -15.04
N GLY A 95 5.63 -8.12 -14.17
CA GLY A 95 6.91 -8.25 -13.47
C GLY A 95 7.05 -7.35 -12.24
N VAL A 96 5.95 -6.83 -11.69
CA VAL A 96 5.96 -6.09 -10.41
C VAL A 96 5.89 -7.07 -9.26
N ASN A 97 6.68 -6.84 -8.22
CA ASN A 97 6.54 -7.63 -7.00
C ASN A 97 5.31 -7.18 -6.21
N VAL A 98 4.21 -7.90 -6.39
CA VAL A 98 2.94 -7.66 -5.69
C VAL A 98 2.65 -8.81 -4.74
N PHE A 99 2.26 -8.47 -3.51
CA PHE A 99 1.93 -9.41 -2.44
C PHE A 99 0.54 -9.05 -1.92
N ALA A 100 -0.50 -9.55 -2.58
CA ALA A 100 -1.87 -9.22 -2.25
C ALA A 100 -2.84 -10.25 -2.83
N LYS A 101 -3.78 -10.70 -2.01
CA LYS A 101 -4.92 -11.52 -2.44
C LYS A 101 -6.16 -11.15 -1.66
N LYS A 102 -7.34 -11.37 -2.22
CA LYS A 102 -8.59 -11.14 -1.50
C LYS A 102 -8.80 -12.24 -0.44
N GLY A 103 -9.07 -11.83 0.79
CA GLY A 103 -9.30 -12.74 1.91
C GLY A 103 -8.01 -13.31 2.51
N GLU A 104 -6.91 -12.55 2.49
CA GLU A 104 -5.68 -12.91 3.19
C GLU A 104 -5.88 -12.94 4.72
N SER A 105 -5.08 -13.75 5.41
CA SER A 105 -5.05 -13.73 6.88
C SER A 105 -4.27 -12.51 7.40
N LEU A 106 -4.43 -12.14 8.66
CA LEU A 106 -3.62 -11.09 9.28
C LEU A 106 -2.11 -11.42 9.30
N GLU A 107 -1.76 -12.71 9.37
CA GLU A 107 -0.36 -13.15 9.28
C GLU A 107 0.20 -12.91 7.87
N GLU A 108 -0.59 -13.25 6.85
CA GLU A 108 -0.24 -13.02 5.44
C GLU A 108 -0.11 -11.52 5.16
N TYR A 109 -1.05 -10.71 5.62
CA TYR A 109 -1.05 -9.25 5.52
C TYR A 109 0.30 -8.65 5.94
N TRP A 110 0.72 -8.91 7.20
CA TRP A 110 1.98 -8.35 7.70
C TRP A 110 3.22 -8.97 7.06
N THR A 111 3.14 -10.25 6.65
CA THR A 111 4.21 -10.89 5.87
C THR A 111 4.35 -10.25 4.49
N TYR A 112 3.26 -9.87 3.85
CA TYR A 112 3.24 -9.17 2.56
C TYR A 112 3.78 -7.75 2.70
N THR A 113 3.44 -7.04 3.78
CA THR A 113 4.06 -5.74 4.12
C THR A 113 5.58 -5.88 4.27
N ALA A 114 6.05 -6.90 5.00
CA ALA A 114 7.48 -7.18 5.15
C ALA A 114 8.16 -7.48 3.79
N ASN A 115 7.55 -8.29 2.94
CA ASN A 115 8.10 -8.59 1.61
C ASN A 115 8.12 -7.37 0.68
N THR A 116 7.17 -6.45 0.85
CA THR A 116 7.05 -5.22 0.06
C THR A 116 8.18 -4.23 0.33
N ILE A 117 8.67 -4.15 1.58
CA ILE A 117 9.76 -3.24 1.96
C ILE A 117 11.17 -3.80 1.70
N MET A 118 11.30 -5.11 1.50
CA MET A 118 12.60 -5.74 1.23
C MET A 118 12.95 -5.72 -0.26
N PHE A 119 13.91 -4.88 -0.67
CA PHE A 119 14.46 -4.85 -2.02
C PHE A 119 15.74 -5.72 -2.13
N PRO A 120 16.07 -6.20 -3.34
CA PRO A 120 17.31 -6.95 -3.58
C PRO A 120 18.57 -6.21 -3.09
N GLY A 121 19.59 -6.99 -2.70
CA GLY A 121 20.85 -6.44 -2.18
C GLY A 121 20.78 -5.94 -0.73
N GLY A 122 19.75 -6.33 0.02
CA GLY A 122 19.54 -5.88 1.40
C GLY A 122 19.19 -4.40 1.49
N LEU A 123 18.55 -3.86 0.44
CA LEU A 123 18.10 -2.47 0.36
C LEU A 123 16.65 -2.35 0.83
N GLY A 124 16.27 -1.18 1.33
CA GLY A 124 14.89 -0.81 1.63
C GLY A 124 14.31 0.17 0.60
N PRO A 125 13.04 0.59 0.76
CA PRO A 125 12.45 1.64 -0.05
C PRO A 125 13.19 2.97 0.12
N GLN A 126 13.08 3.82 -0.90
CA GLN A 126 13.43 5.24 -0.83
C GLN A 126 12.19 6.12 -0.77
N GLN A 127 11.06 5.63 -1.29
CA GLN A 127 9.77 6.31 -1.24
C GLN A 127 8.70 5.33 -0.78
N ILE A 128 7.81 5.80 0.09
CA ILE A 128 6.64 5.06 0.52
C ILE A 128 5.39 5.75 -0.02
N VAL A 129 4.45 4.95 -0.54
CA VAL A 129 3.07 5.36 -0.82
C VAL A 129 2.19 4.55 0.13
N ASP A 130 1.51 5.23 1.05
CA ASP A 130 0.81 4.59 2.16
C ASP A 130 -0.67 5.02 2.19
N ASP A 131 -1.51 4.09 2.60
CA ASP A 131 -2.94 4.23 2.80
C ASP A 131 -3.24 3.52 4.12
N GLY A 132 -3.50 4.32 5.16
CA GLY A 132 -3.69 3.87 6.53
C GLY A 132 -2.42 3.92 7.38
N GLY A 133 -1.25 4.03 6.76
CA GLY A 133 0.03 4.29 7.44
C GLY A 133 0.74 3.03 7.93
N ASP A 134 0.48 1.86 7.36
CA ASP A 134 0.95 0.57 7.90
C ASP A 134 2.40 0.25 7.55
N ILE A 135 2.90 0.63 6.37
CA ILE A 135 4.35 0.55 6.09
C ILE A 135 5.08 1.55 6.98
N THR A 136 4.53 2.74 7.14
CA THR A 136 5.10 3.77 8.00
C THR A 136 5.17 3.27 9.45
N LEU A 137 4.08 2.72 9.98
CA LEU A 137 4.02 2.11 11.30
C LEU A 137 5.07 0.99 11.43
N PHE A 138 5.14 0.10 10.45
CA PHE A 138 6.09 -1.01 10.42
C PHE A 138 7.52 -0.51 10.60
N VAL A 139 7.96 0.43 9.76
CA VAL A 139 9.33 0.96 9.78
C VAL A 139 9.64 1.67 11.10
N HIS A 140 8.70 2.44 11.66
CA HIS A 140 8.90 3.17 12.91
C HIS A 140 8.91 2.25 14.15
N VAL A 141 8.07 1.21 14.18
CA VAL A 141 8.11 0.21 15.25
C VAL A 141 9.38 -0.61 15.15
N ALA A 142 9.73 -1.07 13.96
CA ALA A 142 10.92 -1.88 13.74
C ALA A 142 12.22 -1.14 14.07
N HIS A 143 12.34 0.15 13.70
CA HIS A 143 13.47 0.98 14.08
C HIS A 143 13.59 1.09 15.61
N ARG A 144 12.51 1.38 16.33
CA ARG A 144 12.57 1.45 17.81
C ARG A 144 12.88 0.09 18.44
N ALA A 145 12.39 -0.99 17.84
CA ALA A 145 12.66 -2.34 18.30
C ALA A 145 14.13 -2.75 18.13
N GLU A 146 14.87 -2.12 17.21
CA GLU A 146 16.32 -2.34 17.09
C GLU A 146 17.09 -1.77 18.29
N ASP A 147 16.55 -0.75 18.95
CA ASP A 147 17.08 -0.20 20.21
C ASP A 147 16.55 -0.95 21.45
N ASP A 148 15.28 -1.36 21.44
CA ASP A 148 14.62 -2.11 22.53
C ASP A 148 13.74 -3.25 21.97
N GLU A 149 14.31 -4.45 21.93
CA GLU A 149 13.61 -5.65 21.43
C GLU A 149 12.37 -6.03 22.24
N SER A 150 12.27 -5.59 23.52
CA SER A 150 11.12 -5.92 24.39
C SER A 150 9.80 -5.33 23.88
N ILE A 151 9.86 -4.35 22.98
CA ILE A 151 8.69 -3.82 22.25
C ILE A 151 7.97 -4.96 21.53
N LEU A 152 8.73 -5.88 20.90
CA LEU A 152 8.16 -6.95 20.09
C LEU A 152 7.52 -8.09 20.92
N ASP A 153 7.70 -8.06 22.24
CA ASP A 153 7.12 -9.03 23.19
C ASP A 153 5.79 -8.55 23.78
N LYS A 154 5.41 -7.28 23.54
CA LYS A 154 4.25 -6.63 24.16
C LYS A 154 3.17 -6.28 23.14
N ALA A 155 2.59 -7.31 22.50
CA ALA A 155 1.46 -7.11 21.61
C ALA A 155 0.15 -6.90 22.39
N SER A 156 -0.63 -5.88 22.03
CA SER A 156 -1.93 -5.56 22.63
C SER A 156 -3.11 -6.25 21.92
N ASN A 157 -2.94 -6.69 20.68
CA ASN A 157 -3.94 -7.35 19.86
C ASN A 157 -3.29 -8.26 18.79
N ASP A 158 -4.11 -9.00 18.04
CA ASP A 158 -3.63 -9.93 17.03
C ASP A 158 -2.90 -9.25 15.86
N GLU A 159 -3.35 -8.07 15.42
CA GLU A 159 -2.70 -7.32 14.35
C GLU A 159 -1.26 -6.92 14.74
N GLU A 160 -1.09 -6.39 15.95
CA GLU A 160 0.21 -6.03 16.50
C GLU A 160 1.11 -7.26 16.70
N LYS A 161 0.54 -8.39 17.11
CA LYS A 161 1.26 -9.67 17.22
C LYS A 161 1.84 -10.09 15.86
N TYR A 162 1.06 -10.03 14.79
CA TYR A 162 1.53 -10.40 13.46
C TYR A 162 2.51 -9.37 12.87
N LEU A 163 2.33 -8.07 13.15
CA LEU A 163 3.33 -7.04 12.87
C LEU A 163 4.68 -7.39 13.53
N HIS A 164 4.68 -7.71 14.83
CA HIS A 164 5.90 -8.05 15.57
C HIS A 164 6.57 -9.33 15.03
N GLN A 165 5.77 -10.31 14.59
CA GLN A 165 6.30 -11.50 13.91
C GLN A 165 6.95 -11.14 12.58
N ALA A 166 6.31 -10.29 11.78
CA ALA A 166 6.83 -9.83 10.50
C ALA A 166 8.14 -9.03 10.66
N ILE A 167 8.28 -8.21 11.70
CA ILE A 167 9.54 -7.53 12.02
C ILE A 167 10.66 -8.55 12.30
N ARG A 168 10.38 -9.58 13.11
CA ARG A 168 11.36 -10.66 13.37
C ARG A 168 11.71 -11.43 12.09
N LEU A 169 10.77 -11.62 11.16
CA LEU A 169 11.05 -12.22 9.85
C LEU A 169 12.04 -11.37 9.04
N VAL A 170 11.88 -10.04 9.04
CA VAL A 170 12.83 -9.14 8.36
C VAL A 170 14.21 -9.21 9.00
N TRP A 171 14.31 -9.20 10.34
CA TRP A 171 15.59 -9.33 11.04
C TRP A 171 16.28 -10.67 10.78
N LYS A 172 15.52 -11.77 10.68
CA LYS A 172 16.09 -13.07 10.33
C LYS A 172 16.74 -13.07 8.94
N LYS A 173 16.19 -12.29 7.99
CA LYS A 173 16.71 -12.18 6.62
C LYS A 173 17.84 -11.17 6.47
N ASN A 174 17.72 -9.99 7.07
CA ASN A 174 18.62 -8.86 6.83
C ASN A 174 19.54 -8.52 8.02
N GLY A 175 19.35 -9.18 9.16
CA GLY A 175 20.03 -8.87 10.42
C GLY A 175 19.36 -7.74 11.22
N LYS A 176 19.68 -7.67 12.51
CA LYS A 176 19.34 -6.52 13.36
C LYS A 176 20.18 -5.31 12.95
N GLY A 177 19.61 -4.11 13.00
CA GLY A 177 20.23 -2.85 12.55
C GLY A 177 19.92 -2.51 11.08
N TRP A 178 19.11 -3.33 10.40
CA TRP A 178 18.71 -3.10 9.03
C TRP A 178 17.77 -1.89 8.92
N PHE A 179 16.84 -1.70 9.85
CA PHE A 179 15.92 -0.56 9.84
C PHE A 179 16.66 0.77 10.09
N HIS A 180 17.64 0.80 11.01
CA HIS A 180 18.57 1.93 11.19
C HIS A 180 19.32 2.30 9.91
N LYS A 181 19.67 1.30 9.09
CA LYS A 181 20.33 1.51 7.81
C LYS A 181 19.37 2.06 6.75
N ILE A 182 18.24 1.39 6.52
CA ILE A 182 17.33 1.75 5.41
C ILE A 182 16.58 3.06 5.66
N LEU A 183 16.32 3.43 6.91
CA LEU A 183 15.63 4.68 7.24
C LEU A 183 16.35 5.91 6.66
N LYS A 184 17.68 5.88 6.60
CA LYS A 184 18.52 6.96 6.05
C LYS A 184 18.30 7.17 4.54
N ASP A 185 17.85 6.13 3.84
CA ASP A 185 17.59 6.16 2.40
C ASP A 185 16.14 6.57 2.08
N ILE A 186 15.22 6.52 3.07
CA ILE A 186 13.83 6.88 2.89
C ILE A 186 13.71 8.40 2.81
N LYS A 187 13.37 8.89 1.62
CA LYS A 187 13.18 10.30 1.30
C LYS A 187 11.85 10.84 1.82
N GLY A 188 10.86 9.97 1.99
CA GLY A 188 9.59 10.30 2.63
C GLY A 188 8.46 9.33 2.31
N VAL A 189 7.29 9.66 2.84
CA VAL A 189 6.02 8.97 2.62
C VAL A 189 4.95 9.93 2.08
N SER A 190 4.11 9.46 1.17
CA SER A 190 2.85 10.11 0.83
C SER A 190 1.68 9.29 1.40
N GLU A 191 0.89 9.90 2.28
CA GLU A 191 -0.23 9.23 2.96
C GLU A 191 -1.58 9.74 2.45
N GLU A 192 -2.43 8.80 2.06
CA GLU A 192 -3.68 9.05 1.35
C GLU A 192 -4.89 9.26 2.27
N THR A 193 -4.90 8.65 3.47
CA THR A 193 -6.11 8.58 4.31
C THR A 193 -6.07 9.47 5.54
N THR A 194 -7.25 9.81 6.05
CA THR A 194 -7.42 10.52 7.33
C THR A 194 -6.76 9.76 8.50
N THR A 195 -6.90 8.43 8.56
CA THR A 195 -6.35 7.62 9.65
C THR A 195 -4.83 7.65 9.66
N GLY A 196 -4.20 7.40 8.51
CA GLY A 196 -2.74 7.46 8.39
C GLY A 196 -2.21 8.87 8.64
N VAL A 197 -2.89 9.91 8.15
CA VAL A 197 -2.53 11.31 8.42
C VAL A 197 -2.56 11.63 9.92
N ASN A 198 -3.58 11.16 10.64
CA ASN A 198 -3.65 11.33 12.09
C ASN A 198 -2.49 10.63 12.81
N ARG A 199 -2.09 9.42 12.36
CA ARG A 199 -0.90 8.72 12.86
C ARG A 199 0.37 9.55 12.60
N LEU A 200 0.53 10.12 11.41
CA LEU A 200 1.66 10.99 11.06
C LEU A 200 1.71 12.25 11.95
N TYR A 201 0.59 12.93 12.17
CA TYR A 201 0.53 14.10 13.05
C TYR A 201 0.83 13.74 14.51
N SER A 202 0.33 12.61 15.01
CA SER A 202 0.65 12.11 16.36
C SER A 202 2.15 11.82 16.52
N MET A 203 2.77 11.20 15.53
CA MET A 203 4.21 10.98 15.52
C MET A 203 4.99 12.31 15.45
N ARG A 204 4.53 13.27 14.65
CA ARG A 204 5.15 14.59 14.54
C ARG A 204 5.06 15.37 15.86
N SER A 205 3.88 15.42 16.49
CA SER A 205 3.66 16.17 17.73
C SER A 205 4.46 15.61 18.91
N SER A 206 4.72 14.29 18.89
CA SER A 206 5.56 13.62 19.89
C SER A 206 7.05 13.58 19.55
N GLY A 207 7.47 14.19 18.43
CA GLY A 207 8.88 14.21 17.98
C GLY A 207 9.41 12.84 17.51
N LYS A 208 8.50 11.90 17.18
CA LYS A 208 8.80 10.51 16.80
C LYS A 208 8.70 10.23 15.31
N LEU A 209 8.27 11.20 14.50
CA LEU A 209 8.22 11.02 13.04
C LEU A 209 9.65 11.04 12.49
N LEU A 210 10.08 9.91 11.93
CA LEU A 210 11.47 9.66 11.53
C LEU A 210 11.77 10.07 10.08
N ILE A 211 10.74 10.19 9.24
CA ILE A 211 10.85 10.48 7.81
C ILE A 211 9.93 11.64 7.40
N PRO A 212 10.27 12.42 6.36
CA PRO A 212 9.36 13.42 5.80
C PRO A 212 8.04 12.78 5.34
N ALA A 213 6.93 13.51 5.51
CA ALA A 213 5.61 13.02 5.13
C ALA A 213 4.80 14.09 4.39
N VAL A 214 4.14 13.67 3.31
CA VAL A 214 3.18 14.48 2.57
C VAL A 214 1.78 13.94 2.86
N ASN A 215 0.94 14.82 3.39
CA ASN A 215 -0.49 14.58 3.57
C ASN A 215 -1.20 14.78 2.23
N VAL A 216 -1.52 13.67 1.55
CA VAL A 216 -2.27 13.70 0.29
C VAL A 216 -3.77 13.83 0.57
N ASN A 217 -4.25 13.22 1.66
CA ASN A 217 -5.66 13.24 2.07
C ASN A 217 -6.29 14.64 2.03
N ASP A 218 -5.59 15.62 2.61
CA ASP A 218 -6.12 16.97 2.79
C ASP A 218 -5.96 17.86 1.55
N SER A 219 -5.43 17.31 0.45
CA SER A 219 -5.55 17.96 -0.85
C SER A 219 -7.05 18.15 -1.16
N VAL A 220 -7.42 19.33 -1.66
CA VAL A 220 -8.83 19.65 -1.95
C VAL A 220 -9.42 18.66 -2.97
N THR A 221 -8.64 18.30 -3.98
CA THR A 221 -9.00 17.32 -5.02
C THR A 221 -9.08 15.89 -4.52
N LYS A 222 -8.57 15.60 -3.31
CA LYS A 222 -8.71 14.29 -2.65
C LYS A 222 -9.90 14.34 -1.71
N SER A 223 -9.79 15.05 -0.58
CA SER A 223 -10.80 15.09 0.48
C SER A 223 -12.21 15.46 0.00
N LYS A 224 -12.35 16.38 -0.96
CA LYS A 224 -13.67 16.83 -1.44
C LYS A 224 -14.24 15.99 -2.57
N PHE A 225 -13.43 15.14 -3.19
CA PHE A 225 -13.89 14.29 -4.29
C PHE A 225 -13.96 12.83 -3.86
N ASP A 226 -12.84 12.24 -3.47
CA ASP A 226 -12.74 10.83 -3.14
C ASP A 226 -13.60 10.48 -1.93
N ASN A 227 -13.36 11.11 -0.77
CA ASN A 227 -14.08 10.78 0.46
C ASN A 227 -15.60 11.05 0.37
N ILE A 228 -16.02 12.03 -0.43
CA ILE A 228 -17.44 12.43 -0.53
C ILE A 228 -18.13 11.70 -1.69
N TYR A 229 -17.67 11.93 -2.92
CA TYR A 229 -18.33 11.40 -4.11
C TYR A 229 -17.96 9.94 -4.35
N GLY A 230 -16.76 9.50 -3.96
CA GLY A 230 -16.38 8.09 -3.96
C GLY A 230 -17.28 7.27 -3.04
N CYS A 231 -17.37 7.65 -1.75
CA CYS A 231 -18.25 6.96 -0.79
C CYS A 231 -19.74 7.02 -1.19
N ARG A 232 -20.19 8.13 -1.79
CA ARG A 232 -21.57 8.24 -2.32
C ARG A 232 -21.88 7.18 -3.37
N HIS A 233 -20.89 6.76 -4.17
CA HIS A 233 -21.03 5.70 -5.14
C HIS A 233 -20.80 4.31 -4.52
N SER A 234 -19.69 4.11 -3.82
CA SER A 234 -19.22 2.78 -3.40
C SER A 234 -19.92 2.23 -2.15
N CYS A 235 -20.41 3.08 -1.25
CA CYS A 235 -21.10 2.62 -0.03
C CYS A 235 -22.38 1.84 -0.38
N VAL A 236 -23.21 2.42 -1.24
CA VAL A 236 -24.45 1.79 -1.71
C VAL A 236 -24.16 0.53 -2.52
N ASP A 237 -23.16 0.57 -3.42
CA ASP A 237 -22.72 -0.60 -4.18
C ASP A 237 -22.31 -1.76 -3.26
N GLY A 238 -21.52 -1.49 -2.21
CA GLY A 238 -21.14 -2.47 -1.21
C GLY A 238 -22.32 -3.10 -0.48
N ILE A 239 -23.27 -2.29 0.00
CA ILE A 239 -24.49 -2.78 0.67
C ILE A 239 -25.31 -3.67 -0.25
N LEU A 240 -25.53 -3.23 -1.50
CA LEU A 240 -26.33 -3.96 -2.47
C LEU A 240 -25.68 -5.30 -2.83
N ARG A 241 -24.37 -5.32 -3.14
CA ARG A 241 -23.65 -6.59 -3.43
C ARG A 241 -23.64 -7.57 -2.26
N ALA A 242 -23.64 -7.06 -1.03
CA ALA A 242 -23.57 -7.90 0.16
C ALA A 242 -24.93 -8.48 0.57
N THR A 243 -26.03 -7.79 0.29
CA THR A 243 -27.32 -8.08 0.92
C THR A 243 -28.52 -8.11 -0.02
N ASP A 244 -28.38 -7.61 -1.25
CA ASP A 244 -29.48 -7.40 -2.23
C ASP A 244 -30.68 -6.63 -1.65
N VAL A 245 -30.47 -5.88 -0.56
CA VAL A 245 -31.56 -5.27 0.21
C VAL A 245 -32.18 -4.10 -0.53
N MET A 246 -33.52 -4.02 -0.54
CA MET A 246 -34.22 -2.82 -1.01
C MET A 246 -33.98 -1.65 -0.04
N LEU A 247 -33.32 -0.59 -0.53
CA LEU A 247 -33.01 0.61 0.25
C LEU A 247 -34.22 1.55 0.42
N ALA A 248 -35.08 1.63 -0.58
CA ALA A 248 -36.22 2.54 -0.56
C ALA A 248 -37.17 2.23 0.61
N GLY A 249 -37.55 3.28 1.34
CA GLY A 249 -38.43 3.19 2.51
C GLY A 249 -37.74 2.72 3.80
N LYS A 250 -36.41 2.50 3.80
CA LYS A 250 -35.68 2.19 5.03
C LYS A 250 -35.19 3.44 5.74
N LEU A 251 -35.14 3.36 7.07
CA LEU A 251 -34.39 4.30 7.89
C LEU A 251 -32.91 3.91 7.83
N ALA A 252 -32.06 4.80 7.33
CA ALA A 252 -30.61 4.71 7.44
C ALA A 252 -30.15 5.78 8.42
N CYS A 253 -29.41 5.38 9.46
CA CYS A 253 -28.90 6.33 10.46
C CYS A 253 -27.68 7.08 9.93
N GLU A 254 -27.64 8.39 10.20
CA GLU A 254 -26.45 9.24 10.07
C GLU A 254 -25.51 9.07 11.28
#